data_AF-A0A9E3AWP9-F1
#
_entry.id   AF-A0A9E3AWP9-F1
#
_cell.length_a   1.000
_cell.length_b   1.000
_cell.length_c   1.000
_cell.angle_alpha   90.00
_cell.angle_beta   90.00
_cell.angle_gamma   90.00
#
_symmetry.space_group_name_H-M   'P 1'
#
loop_
_entity.id
_entity.type
_entity.pdbx_description
1 polymer ?
#
loop_
_entity_poly.entity_id
_entity_poly.type
_entity_poly.pdbx_seq_one_letter_code
_entity_poly.pdbx_strand_id
1 'polypeptide(L)' 'GYTRILKAGYRYGDAAPVAVIELVDRDVDAKGLDSGPTQKTEVVENAAA' A
#
# COMPACT_ATOMS: atom_id res chain seq x y z
N GLY A 1 2.67 -12.21 10.87
CA GLY A 1 2.77 -11.40 12.10
C GLY A 1 2.88 -9.91 11.84
N TYR A 2 3.37 -9.48 10.67
CA TYR A 2 3.62 -8.06 10.38
C TYR A 2 2.44 -7.31 9.76
N THR A 3 1.48 -8.05 9.20
CA THR A 3 0.25 -7.50 8.62
C THR A 3 -0.94 -7.87 9.51
N ARG A 4 -1.82 -6.89 9.73
CA ARG A 4 -3.12 -7.07 10.38
C ARG A 4 -4.21 -7.02 9.31
N ILE A 5 -5.14 -7.98 9.39
CA ILE A 5 -6.30 -8.04 8.50
C ILE A 5 -7.56 -7.88 9.36
N LEU A 6 -8.38 -6.89 9.04
CA LEU A 6 -9.63 -6.58 9.74
C LEU A 6 -10.80 -6.77 8.78
N LYS A 7 -11.76 -7.65 9.12
CA LYS A 7 -12.96 -7.87 8.31
C LYS A 7 -13.79 -6.57 8.26
N ALA A 8 -14.15 -6.13 7.05
CA ALA A 8 -14.88 -4.87 6.82
C ALA A 8 -16.27 -5.06 6.18
N GLY A 9 -16.82 -6.28 6.28
CA GLY A 9 -18.17 -6.59 5.78
C GLY A 9 -18.19 -6.84 4.27
N TYR A 10 -19.19 -6.29 3.60
CA TYR A 10 -19.43 -6.49 2.17
C TYR A 10 -19.52 -5.15 1.44
N ARG A 11 -18.96 -5.09 0.24
CA ARG A 11 -18.98 -3.91 -0.62
C ARG A 11 -20.39 -3.63 -1.12
N TYR A 12 -20.75 -2.35 -1.13
CA TYR A 12 -22.02 -1.90 -1.67
C TYR A 12 -22.10 -2.14 -3.18
N GLY A 13 -23.24 -2.65 -3.67
CA GLY A 13 -23.53 -2.87 -5.09
C GLY A 13 -23.35 -4.31 -5.57
N ASP A 14 -22.35 -5.03 -5.05
CA ASP A 14 -22.07 -6.43 -5.46
C ASP A 14 -21.93 -7.40 -4.29
N ALA A 15 -22.07 -6.92 -3.06
CA ALA A 15 -21.92 -7.69 -1.84
C ALA A 15 -20.61 -8.49 -1.79
N ALA A 16 -19.53 -7.99 -2.40
CA ALA A 16 -18.22 -8.64 -2.34
C ALA A 16 -17.61 -8.51 -0.94
N PRO A 17 -17.06 -9.58 -0.33
CA PRO A 17 -16.44 -9.49 1.00
C PRO A 17 -15.19 -8.60 0.96
N VAL A 18 -15.08 -7.71 1.93
CA VAL A 18 -13.96 -6.75 2.03
C VAL A 18 -13.27 -6.83 3.39
N ALA A 19 -12.00 -6.42 3.41
CA ALA A 19 -11.18 -6.30 4.60
C ALA A 19 -10.21 -5.13 4.47
N VAL A 20 -9.80 -4.57 5.61
CA VAL A 20 -8.72 -3.60 5.70
C VAL A 20 -7.43 -4.36 6.02
N ILE A 21 -6.37 -4.08 5.27
CA ILE A 21 -5.02 -4.58 5.53
C ILE A 21 -4.12 -3.43 5.95
N GLU A 22 -3.41 -3.61 7.07
CA GLU A 22 -2.44 -2.64 7.57
C GLU A 22 -1.17 -3.33 8.07
N LEU A 23 -0.06 -2.58 8.09
CA LEU A 23 1.15 -3.00 8.79
C LEU A 23 0.94 -2.80 10.29
N VAL A 24 1.33 -3.78 11.10
CA VAL A 24 1.12 -3.78 12.56
C VAL A 24 1.85 -2.60 13.22
N ASP A 25 3.07 -2.30 12.78
CA ASP A 25 3.92 -1.25 13.34
C ASP A 25 4.04 -0.04 12.40
N ARG A 26 2.93 0.34 11.75
CA ARG A 26 2.91 1.46 10.81
C ARG A 26 3.20 2.78 11.52
N ASP A 27 4.20 3.52 11.03
CA ASP A 27 4.43 4.91 11.38
C ASP A 27 3.38 5.83 10.72
N VAL A 28 2.69 6.63 11.52
CA VAL A 28 1.64 7.56 11.07
C VAL A 28 2.23 8.82 10.44
N ASP A 29 3.42 9.24 10.89
CA ASP A 29 4.08 10.48 10.48
C ASP A 29 4.87 10.30 9.18
N ALA A 30 5.14 9.05 8.79
CA ALA A 30 5.77 8.72 7.51
C ALA A 30 4.92 9.07 6.27
N LYS A 31 3.63 9.39 6.44
CA LYS A 31 2.73 9.69 5.32
C LYS A 31 3.12 11.01 4.64
N GLY A 32 3.51 10.94 3.38
CA GLY A 32 3.88 12.10 2.57
C GLY A 32 5.37 12.43 2.59
N LEU A 33 6.18 11.65 3.31
CA LEU A 33 7.64 11.65 3.14
C LEU A 33 8.03 10.94 1.84
N ASP A 34 9.28 11.13 1.41
CA ASP A 34 9.82 10.48 0.22
C ASP A 34 9.68 8.96 0.34
N SER A 35 9.02 8.37 -0.66
CA SER A 35 8.73 6.93 -0.71
C SER A 35 9.86 6.13 -1.37
N GLY A 36 10.98 6.79 -1.67
CA GLY A 36 12.10 6.23 -2.41
C GLY A 36 11.87 6.26 -3.92
N PRO A 37 12.76 5.62 -4.70
CA PRO A 37 12.72 5.64 -6.15
C PRO A 37 11.41 5.05 -6.67
N THR A 38 10.79 5.75 -7.61
CA THR A 38 9.59 5.23 -8.28
C THR A 38 10.00 4.30 -9.41
N GLN A 39 9.15 3.34 -9.75
CA GLN A 39 9.38 2.48 -10.93
C GLN A 39 9.59 3.28 -12.21
N LYS A 40 9.01 4.47 -12.35
CA LYS A 40 9.26 5.37 -13.49
C LYS A 40 10.69 5.90 -13.48
N THR A 41 11.21 6.23 -12.32
CA THR A 41 12.57 6.72 -12.11
C THR A 41 13.59 5.64 -12.43
N GLU A 42 13.39 4.42 -11.93
CA GLU A 42 14.28 3.27 -12.18
C GLU A 42 14.36 2.89 -13.67
N VAL A 43 13.24 2.98 -14.39
CA VAL A 43 13.20 2.68 -15.84
C VAL A 43 13.98 3.72 -16.65
N VAL A 44 13.91 5.01 -16.27
CA VAL A 44 14.67 6.08 -16.94
C VAL A 44 16.18 5.92 -16.68
N GLU A 45 16.56 5.60 -15.44
CA GLU A 45 17.97 5.40 -15.05
C GLU A 45 18.59 4.19 -15.76
N ASN A 46 17.86 3.07 -15.86
CA ASN A 46 18.32 1.87 -16.55
C ASN A 46 18.33 2.01 -18.08
N ALA A 47 17.47 2.86 -18.65
CA ALA A 47 17.46 3.14 -20.09
C ALA A 47 18.52 4.16 -20.52
N ALA A 48 19.06 4.94 -19.57
CA ALA A 48 20.13 5.90 -19.80
C ALA A 48 21.54 5.32 -19.57
N ALA A 49 21.64 4.07 -19.14
CA ALA A 49 22.87 3.33 -18.87
C ALA A 49 23.30 2.42 -20.02
#